data_AF-A0A7X9EDI9-F1
#
_entry.id   AF-A0A7X9EDI9-F1
#
_cell.length_a   1.000
_cell.length_b   1.000
_cell.length_c   1.000
_cell.angle_alpha   90.00
_cell.angle_beta   90.00
_cell.angle_gamma   90.00
#
_symmetry.space_group_name_H-M   'P 1'
#
loop_
_entity.id
_entity.type
_entity.pdbx_description
1 polymer ?
#
loop_
_entity_poly.entity_id
_entity_poly.type
_entity_poly.pdbx_seq_one_letter_code
_entity_poly.pdbx_strand_id
1 'polypeptide(L)' 'MIKEIICNINNHRLWRENDFYYIVFPDGSTMVNTSGSKQDIINEMERWKKEIDSNNPFMLEVENGFIKALSAEN' A
#
# COMPACT_ATOMS: atom_id res chain seq x y z
N MET A 1 19.39 8.75 -3.36
CA MET A 1 17.99 8.29 -3.36
C MET A 1 17.43 8.55 -1.99
N ILE A 2 16.35 9.32 -1.89
CA ILE A 2 15.64 9.51 -0.62
C ILE A 2 14.59 8.39 -0.57
N LYS A 3 14.69 7.58 0.47
CA LYS A 3 13.75 6.51 0.77
C LYS A 3 13.07 6.87 2.08
N GLU A 4 11.74 6.89 2.08
CA GLU A 4 10.97 7.26 3.27
C GLU A 4 9.73 6.38 3.44
N ILE A 5 9.27 6.28 4.69
CA ILE A 5 8.04 5.60 5.04
C ILE A 5 6.93 6.64 4.97
N ILE A 6 5.94 6.40 4.11
CA ILE A 6 4.74 7.24 4.01
C ILE A 6 3.80 6.92 5.16
N CYS A 7 3.55 5.64 5.41
CA CYS A 7 2.76 5.20 6.55
C CYS A 7 3.06 3.75 6.95
N ASN A 8 2.64 3.40 8.16
CA ASN A 8 2.69 2.05 8.70
C ASN A 8 1.32 1.73 9.32
N ILE A 9 0.66 0.69 8.81
CA ILE A 9 -0.67 0.25 9.26
C ILE A 9 -0.58 -1.24 9.52
N ASN A 10 -0.84 -1.65 10.76
CA ASN A 10 -0.79 -3.06 11.16
C ASN A 10 0.49 -3.79 10.69
N ASN A 11 1.66 -3.16 10.86
CA ASN A 11 2.98 -3.62 10.45
C ASN A 11 3.21 -3.76 8.93
N HIS A 12 2.25 -3.35 8.11
CA HIS A 12 2.44 -3.16 6.67
C HIS A 12 2.92 -1.74 6.43
N ARG A 13 4.01 -1.59 5.68
CA ARG A 13 4.68 -0.29 5.50
C ARG A 13 4.61 0.13 4.05
N LEU A 14 4.05 1.30 3.78
CA LEU A 14 4.12 1.94 2.48
C LEU A 14 5.38 2.81 2.42
N TRP A 15 6.23 2.52 1.45
CA TRP A 15 7.46 3.25 1.18
C TRP A 15 7.36 4.05 -0.10
N ARG A 16 8.11 5.15 -0.14
CA ARG A 16 8.36 5.95 -1.33
C ARG A 16 9.86 6.05 -1.59
N GLU A 17 10.22 5.96 -2.85
CA GLU A 17 11.58 6.19 -3.36
C GLU A 17 11.49 7.00 -4.66
N ASN A 18 11.62 8.32 -4.53
CA ASN A 18 11.25 9.30 -5.57
C ASN A 18 9.78 9.13 -5.99
N ASP A 19 9.48 8.88 -7.26
CA ASP A 19 8.12 8.69 -7.78
C ASP A 19 7.64 7.22 -7.75
N PHE A 20 8.41 6.34 -7.12
CA PHE A 20 8.11 4.92 -7.00
C PHE A 20 7.63 4.56 -5.59
N TYR A 21 6.55 3.81 -5.51
CA TYR A 21 5.88 3.40 -4.27
C TYR A 21 5.88 1.90 -4.16
N TYR A 22 6.01 1.38 -2.93
CA TYR A 22 5.88 -0.07 -2.70
C TYR A 22 5.46 -0.39 -1.26
N ILE A 23 4.74 -1.49 -1.09
CA ILE A 23 4.31 -1.99 0.21
C ILE A 23 5.24 -3.12 0.66
N VAL A 24 5.74 -2.99 1.89
CA VAL A 24 6.50 -4.03 2.58
C VAL A 24 5.59 -4.71 3.62
N PHE A 25 5.40 -6.02 3.46
CA PHE A 25 4.59 -6.86 4.35
C PHE A 25 5.28 -7.07 5.72
N PRO A 26 4.55 -7.59 6.73
CA PRO A 26 5.11 -7.82 8.06
C PRO A 26 6.33 -8.74 8.10
N ASP A 27 6.42 -9.68 7.17
CA ASP A 27 7.57 -10.58 7.00
C ASP A 27 8.78 -9.94 6.30
N GLY A 28 8.64 -8.67 5.88
CA GLY A 28 9.68 -7.93 5.16
C GLY A 28 9.70 -8.16 3.65
N SER A 29 8.79 -8.98 3.12
CA SER A 29 8.64 -9.19 1.68
C SER A 29 7.91 -8.01 1.00
N THR A 30 8.00 -7.96 -0.33
CA THR A 30 7.20 -7.07 -1.19
C THR A 30 6.73 -7.87 -2.40
N MET A 31 5.61 -7.48 -3.00
CA MET A 31 5.10 -8.06 -4.24
C MET A 31 5.22 -7.06 -5.38
N VAL A 32 5.39 -7.56 -6.61
CA VAL A 32 5.46 -6.73 -7.82
C VAL A 32 4.19 -5.89 -7.96
N ASN A 33 3.03 -6.50 -7.68
CA ASN A 33 1.72 -5.87 -7.81
C ASN A 33 1.48 -4.77 -6.77
N THR A 34 2.21 -4.81 -5.66
CA THR A 34 2.17 -3.80 -4.60
C THR A 34 3.34 -2.82 -4.72
N SER A 35 3.87 -2.65 -5.93
CA SER A 35 4.95 -1.73 -6.27
C SER A 35 4.66 -1.02 -7.59
N GLY A 36 4.93 0.28 -7.70
CA GLY A 36 4.65 1.03 -8.94
C GLY A 36 4.45 2.52 -8.70
N SER A 37 3.70 3.16 -9.59
CA SER A 37 3.24 4.52 -9.35
C SER A 37 2.21 4.55 -8.22
N LYS A 38 2.00 5.74 -7.65
CA LYS A 38 0.92 6.00 -6.67
C LYS A 38 -0.43 5.45 -7.14
N GLN A 39 -0.78 5.65 -8.41
CA GLN A 39 -2.06 5.20 -8.96
C GLN A 39 -2.12 3.68 -9.11
N ASP A 40 -1.00 3.01 -9.43
CA ASP A 40 -0.94 1.55 -9.52
C ASP A 40 -1.24 0.91 -8.17
N ILE A 41 -0.64 1.43 -7.09
CA ILE A 41 -0.89 0.93 -5.73
C ILE A 41 -2.36 1.14 -5.35
N ILE A 42 -2.93 2.33 -5.60
CA ILE A 42 -4.34 2.60 -5.29
C ILE A 42 -5.26 1.62 -6.03
N ASN A 43 -5.01 1.40 -7.33
CA ASN A 43 -5.80 0.49 -8.15
C ASN A 43 -5.72 -0.96 -7.63
N GLU A 44 -4.53 -1.43 -7.26
CA GLU A 44 -4.35 -2.78 -6.73
C GLU A 44 -5.02 -2.94 -5.35
N MET A 45 -4.91 -1.96 -4.45
CA MET A 45 -5.60 -1.99 -3.15
C MET A 45 -7.13 -1.97 -3.31
N GLU A 46 -7.67 -1.16 -4.23
CA GLU A 46 -9.10 -1.17 -4.55
C GLU A 46 -9.57 -2.50 -5.16
N ARG A 47 -8.70 -3.18 -5.92
CA ARG A 47 -8.96 -4.52 -6.45
C ARG A 47 -8.98 -5.56 -5.32
N TRP A 48 -7.98 -5.57 -4.44
CA TRP A 48 -7.89 -6.54 -3.35
C TRP A 48 -9.06 -6.43 -2.37
N LYS A 49 -9.47 -5.21 -2.01
CA LYS A 49 -10.69 -4.94 -1.24
C LYS A 49 -11.93 -5.64 -1.79
N LYS A 50 -12.04 -5.75 -3.12
CA LYS A 50 -13.20 -6.32 -3.81
C LYS A 50 -13.06 -7.82 -4.05
N GLU A 51 -11.87 -8.26 -4.46
CA GLU A 51 -11.65 -9.61 -5.00
C GLU A 51 -11.01 -10.58 -4.00
N ILE A 52 -10.19 -10.09 -3.06
CA ILE A 52 -9.36 -10.91 -2.18
C ILE A 52 -9.81 -10.77 -0.73
N ASP A 53 -9.92 -9.53 -0.24
CA ASP A 53 -10.05 -9.20 1.18
C ASP A 53 -11.46 -8.70 1.57
N SER A 54 -12.46 -8.88 0.70
CA SER A 54 -13.83 -8.37 0.90
C SER A 54 -14.51 -8.79 2.22
N ASN A 55 -14.09 -9.92 2.80
CA ASN A 55 -14.57 -10.43 4.08
C ASN A 55 -13.49 -10.45 5.19
N ASN A 56 -12.41 -9.69 5.01
CA ASN A 56 -11.29 -9.60 5.93
C ASN A 56 -11.14 -8.17 6.48
N PRO A 57 -11.86 -7.81 7.57
CA PRO A 57 -11.86 -6.46 8.12
C PRO A 57 -10.46 -5.93 8.45
N PHE A 58 -9.54 -6.82 8.84
CA PHE A 58 -8.16 -6.46 9.15
C PHE A 58 -7.40 -5.98 7.91
N MET A 59 -7.52 -6.68 6.78
CA MET A 59 -6.87 -6.26 5.53
C MET A 59 -7.55 -5.05 4.91
N LEU A 60 -8.89 -4.98 5.00
CA LEU A 60 -9.63 -3.79 4.56
C LEU A 60 -9.17 -2.52 5.29
N GLU A 61 -8.81 -2.60 6.57
CA GLU A 61 -8.22 -1.47 7.30
C GLU A 61 -6.87 -1.04 6.70
N VAL A 62 -5.98 -2.01 6.43
CA VAL A 62 -4.66 -1.77 5.83
C VAL A 62 -4.80 -1.10 4.46
N GLU A 63 -5.61 -1.68 3.58
CA GLU A 63 -5.82 -1.20 2.22
C GLU A 63 -6.42 0.21 2.20
N ASN A 64 -7.45 0.45 3.01
CA ASN A 64 -8.06 1.78 3.12
C ASN A 64 -7.08 2.82 3.66
N GLY A 65 -6.24 2.45 4.63
CA GLY A 65 -5.22 3.34 5.16
C GLY A 65 -4.14 3.68 4.13
N PHE A 66 -3.73 2.73 3.29
CA PHE A 66 -2.80 3.00 2.18
C PHE A 66 -3.42 3.91 1.12
N ILE A 67 -4.66 3.64 0.70
CA ILE A 67 -5.37 4.50 -0.26
C ILE A 67 -5.49 5.93 0.27
N LYS A 68 -5.85 6.08 1.55
CA LYS A 68 -5.95 7.40 2.20
C LYS A 68 -4.61 8.12 2.23
N ALA A 69 -3.54 7.42 2.60
CA ALA A 69 -2.19 8.00 2.64
C ALA A 69 -1.75 8.48 1.26
N LEU A 70 -1.88 7.63 0.24
CA LEU A 70 -1.52 7.96 -1.14
C LEU A 70 -2.37 9.06 -1.76
N SER A 71 -3.65 9.15 -1.38
CA SER A 71 -4.54 10.20 -1.86
C SER A 71 -4.24 11.58 -1.25
N ALA A 72 -3.58 11.61 -0.09
CA ALA A 72 -3.17 12.84 0.59
C ALA A 72 -1.78 13.34 0.17
N GLU A 73 -0.98 12.49 -0.48
CA GLU A 73 0.30 12.87 -1.08
C GLU A 73 0.06 13.77 -2.31
N ASN A 74 0.66 14.96 -2.34
CA ASN A 74 0.55 15.93 -3.45
C ASN A 74 1.32 15.47 -4.69
#